data_AF-A0A527IKB7-F1
#
_entry.id   AF-A0A527IKB7-F1
#
_cell.length_a   1.000
_cell.length_b   1.000
_cell.length_c   1.000
_cell.angle_alpha   90.00
_cell.angle_beta   90.00
_cell.angle_gamma   90.00
#
_symmetry.space_group_name_H-M   'P 1'
#
loop_
_entity.id
_entity.type
_entity.pdbx_description
1 polymer ?
#
loop_
_entity_poly.entity_id
_entity_poly.type
_entity_poly.pdbx_seq_one_letter_code
_entity_poly.pdbx_strand_id
1 'polypeptide(L)'
;MFEKIALVGIGLIGSSLARVIRREGLARHLAISTRSAATLARAEELGLGDSYTTDAREAVRDADLVIVSVPVGSSGAVAEEIAPALKPGAILTDVGSTKASVIAQMQPYVPEGVHFIPGHPLAGTEKSGPDAGFADLFDNRWCIFTPLPDTNPDALERLSEFWRRCGAN
;
A
#
# COMPACT_ATOMS: atom_id res chain seq x y z
N MET A 1 -1.40 8.90 12.15
CA MET A 1 -0.11 8.16 12.28
C MET A 1 0.83 8.55 11.15
N PHE A 2 0.34 8.60 9.92
CA PHE A 2 1.01 9.18 8.76
C PHE A 2 0.31 10.48 8.37
N GLU A 3 1.02 11.44 7.79
CA GLU A 3 0.40 12.63 7.23
C GLU A 3 -0.32 12.24 5.94
N LYS A 4 0.37 11.52 5.04
CA LYS A 4 -0.21 11.01 3.79
C LYS A 4 0.13 9.54 3.57
N ILE A 5 -0.90 8.75 3.25
CA ILE A 5 -0.75 7.38 2.74
C ILE A 5 -1.19 7.37 1.28
N ALA A 6 -0.42 6.70 0.41
CA ALA A 6 -0.80 6.42 -0.97
C ALA A 6 -1.08 4.93 -1.16
N LEU A 7 -2.26 4.61 -1.70
CA LEU A 7 -2.65 3.26 -2.12
C LEU A 7 -2.58 3.17 -3.64
N VAL A 8 -1.62 2.41 -4.17
CA VAL A 8 -1.48 2.16 -5.60
C VAL A 8 -2.11 0.81 -5.90
N GLY A 9 -3.31 0.82 -6.47
CA GLY A 9 -4.19 -0.34 -6.58
C GLY A 9 -5.25 -0.34 -5.47
N ILE A 10 -6.52 -0.51 -5.87
CA ILE A 10 -7.69 -0.46 -4.98
C ILE A 10 -8.61 -1.67 -5.18
N GLY A 11 -8.01 -2.86 -5.26
CA GLY A 11 -8.74 -4.13 -5.24
C GLY A 11 -9.28 -4.47 -3.84
N LEU A 12 -9.49 -5.76 -3.55
CA LEU A 12 -9.91 -6.24 -2.23
C LEU A 12 -8.99 -5.71 -1.11
N ILE A 13 -7.69 -5.97 -1.21
CA ILE A 13 -6.73 -5.58 -0.16
C ILE A 13 -6.64 -4.06 -0.02
N GLY A 14 -6.45 -3.34 -1.13
CA GLY A 14 -6.36 -1.88 -1.11
C GLY A 14 -7.62 -1.21 -0.56
N SER A 15 -8.82 -1.67 -0.94
CA SER A 15 -10.08 -1.10 -0.43
C SER A 15 -10.34 -1.45 1.03
N SER A 16 -9.97 -2.64 1.50
CA SER A 16 -10.01 -2.96 2.93
C SER A 16 -9.04 -2.10 3.74
N LEU A 17 -7.81 -1.89 3.23
CA LEU A 17 -6.84 -0.96 3.83
C LEU A 17 -7.41 0.45 3.92
N ALA A 18 -7.99 0.96 2.84
CA ALA A 18 -8.62 2.28 2.83
C ALA A 18 -9.69 2.44 3.92
N ARG A 19 -10.55 1.42 4.10
CA ARG A 19 -11.61 1.42 5.11
C ARG A 19 -11.05 1.39 6.54
N VAL A 20 -10.06 0.53 6.83
CA VAL A 20 -9.48 0.46 8.18
C VAL A 20 -8.61 1.67 8.50
N ILE A 21 -7.89 2.22 7.52
CA ILE A 21 -7.15 3.49 7.66
C ILE A 21 -8.09 4.61 8.10
N ARG A 22 -9.26 4.71 7.47
CA ARG A 22 -10.31 5.68 7.83
C ARG A 22 -10.87 5.41 9.23
N ARG A 23 -11.24 4.15 9.52
CA ARG A 23 -11.82 3.72 10.80
C ARG A 23 -10.92 4.08 11.99
N GLU A 24 -9.62 3.86 11.84
CA GLU A 24 -8.63 4.01 12.91
C GLU A 24 -7.89 5.37 12.89
N GLY A 25 -8.19 6.24 11.92
CA GLY A 25 -7.51 7.53 11.77
C GLY A 25 -5.99 7.38 11.54
N LEU A 26 -5.57 6.43 10.70
CA LEU A 26 -4.15 6.13 10.49
C LEU A 26 -3.45 7.19 9.62
N ALA A 27 -4.19 7.86 8.74
CA ALA A 27 -3.70 8.93 7.86
C ALA A 27 -4.49 10.23 8.03
N ARG A 28 -3.84 11.38 7.80
CA ARG A 28 -4.58 12.64 7.58
C ARG A 28 -5.10 12.77 6.16
N HIS A 29 -4.37 12.22 5.19
CA HIS A 29 -4.74 12.18 3.78
C HIS A 29 -4.49 10.80 3.18
N LEU A 30 -5.48 10.27 2.47
CA LEU A 30 -5.42 9.00 1.76
C LEU A 30 -5.56 9.22 0.25
N ALA A 31 -4.43 9.10 -0.47
CA ALA A 31 -4.42 9.18 -1.92
C ALA A 31 -4.62 7.78 -2.54
N ILE A 32 -5.50 7.67 -3.52
CA ILE A 32 -5.77 6.42 -4.24
C ILE A 32 -5.38 6.60 -5.69
N SER A 33 -4.59 5.64 -6.20
CA SER A 33 -4.33 5.50 -7.62
C SER A 33 -4.72 4.13 -8.15
N THR A 34 -5.32 4.12 -9.34
CA THR A 34 -5.59 2.91 -10.13
C THR A 34 -5.51 3.27 -11.61
N ARG A 35 -4.98 2.35 -12.42
CA ARG A 35 -4.92 2.50 -13.88
C ARG A 35 -6.29 2.61 -14.54
N SER A 36 -7.32 2.00 -13.96
CA SER A 36 -8.68 1.98 -14.52
C SER A 36 -9.46 3.20 -14.02
N ALA A 37 -9.87 4.08 -14.93
CA ALA A 37 -10.73 5.22 -14.61
C ALA A 37 -12.07 4.78 -14.00
N ALA A 38 -12.65 3.67 -14.48
CA ALA A 38 -13.89 3.13 -13.92
C ALA A 38 -13.71 2.63 -12.48
N THR A 39 -12.57 1.99 -12.19
CA THR A 39 -12.26 1.53 -10.83
C THR A 39 -11.97 2.72 -9.90
N LEU A 40 -11.32 3.76 -10.42
CA LEU A 40 -11.06 4.99 -9.67
C LEU A 40 -12.36 5.72 -9.31
N ALA A 41 -13.25 5.92 -10.29
CA ALA A 41 -14.57 6.52 -10.07
C ALA A 41 -15.38 5.71 -9.04
N ARG A 42 -15.33 4.37 -9.12
CA ARG A 42 -16.01 3.53 -8.13
C ARG A 42 -15.42 3.67 -6.73
N ALA A 43 -14.10 3.78 -6.61
CA ALA A 43 -13.45 4.03 -5.32
C ALA A 43 -13.83 5.38 -4.71
N GLU A 44 -14.04 6.39 -5.56
CA GLU A 44 -14.52 7.72 -5.17
C GLU A 44 -15.98 7.70 -4.70
N GLU A 45 -16.87 7.02 -5.43
CA GLU A 45 -18.27 6.82 -5.02
C GLU A 45 -18.39 6.11 -3.66
N LEU A 46 -17.49 5.18 -3.39
CA LEU A 46 -17.40 4.46 -2.11
C LEU A 46 -16.75 5.28 -0.98
N GLY A 47 -16.23 6.47 -1.29
CA GLY A 47 -15.54 7.33 -0.34
C GLY A 47 -14.32 6.64 0.28
N LEU A 48 -13.48 5.98 -0.52
CA LEU A 48 -12.33 5.22 -0.03
C LEU A 48 -11.09 6.07 0.27
N GLY A 49 -10.93 7.24 -0.36
CA GLY A 49 -9.80 8.15 -0.15
C GLY A 49 -10.23 9.62 -0.09
N ASP A 50 -9.24 10.49 -0.16
CA ASP A 50 -9.39 11.95 -0.14
C ASP A 50 -8.96 12.59 -1.47
N SER A 51 -8.11 11.90 -2.24
CA SER A 51 -7.75 12.27 -3.60
C SER A 51 -7.63 11.04 -4.50
N TYR A 52 -8.06 11.18 -5.74
CA TYR A 52 -8.18 10.09 -6.70
C TYR A 52 -7.48 10.48 -7.99
N THR A 53 -6.57 9.65 -8.49
CA THR A 53 -5.85 9.91 -9.74
C THR A 53 -5.54 8.60 -10.48
N THR A 54 -5.45 8.65 -11.81
CA THR A 54 -4.94 7.52 -12.61
C THR A 54 -3.42 7.54 -12.75
N ASP A 55 -2.75 8.61 -12.32
CA ASP A 55 -1.30 8.76 -12.32
C ASP A 55 -0.74 8.36 -10.94
N ALA A 56 0.04 7.28 -10.86
CA ALA A 56 0.57 6.81 -9.59
C ALA A 56 1.61 7.78 -9.01
N ARG A 57 2.31 8.57 -9.84
CA ARG A 57 3.31 9.56 -9.40
C ARG A 57 2.67 10.68 -8.59
N GLU A 58 1.52 11.18 -9.08
CA GLU A 58 0.73 12.20 -8.38
C GLU A 58 0.23 11.67 -7.02
N ALA A 59 -0.19 10.40 -6.96
CA ALA A 59 -0.66 9.82 -5.70
C ALA A 59 0.45 9.69 -4.65
N VAL A 60 1.65 9.24 -5.04
CA VAL A 60 2.75 9.00 -4.08
C VAL A 60 3.51 10.25 -3.65
N ARG A 61 3.35 11.37 -4.38
CA ARG A 61 4.03 12.64 -4.04
C ARG A 61 3.75 13.02 -2.57
N ASP A 62 4.80 13.31 -1.80
CA ASP A 62 4.75 13.66 -0.38
C ASP A 62 4.18 12.58 0.57
N ALA A 63 3.89 11.36 0.08
CA ALA A 63 3.39 10.28 0.93
C ALA A 63 4.47 9.78 1.89
N ASP A 64 4.11 9.57 3.15
CA ASP A 64 5.00 8.97 4.16
C ASP A 64 4.97 7.43 4.09
N LEU A 65 3.86 6.87 3.63
CA LEU A 65 3.66 5.44 3.42
C LEU A 65 3.01 5.21 2.05
N VAL A 66 3.64 4.39 1.23
CA VAL A 66 3.14 3.96 -0.08
C VAL A 66 2.92 2.45 -0.04
N ILE A 67 1.69 2.02 -0.30
CA ILE A 67 1.31 0.61 -0.34
C ILE A 67 0.94 0.23 -1.77
N VAL A 68 1.75 -0.64 -2.37
CA VAL A 68 1.52 -1.19 -3.71
C VAL A 68 0.63 -2.43 -3.60
N SER A 69 -0.63 -2.27 -3.98
CA SER A 69 -1.70 -3.28 -3.95
C SER A 69 -2.17 -3.66 -5.35
N VAL A 70 -1.21 -3.97 -6.22
CA VAL A 70 -1.43 -4.46 -7.58
C VAL A 70 -1.07 -5.96 -7.69
N PRO A 71 -1.48 -6.67 -8.75
CA PRO A 71 -1.00 -8.03 -8.99
C PRO A 71 0.53 -8.08 -9.04
N VAL A 72 1.13 -9.16 -8.51
CA VAL A 72 2.60 -9.28 -8.38
C VAL A 72 3.34 -9.08 -9.71
N GLY A 73 2.76 -9.50 -10.84
CA GLY A 73 3.36 -9.30 -12.16
C GLY A 73 3.39 -7.84 -12.63
N SER A 74 2.79 -6.92 -11.89
CA SER A 74 2.79 -5.47 -12.16
C SER A 74 3.61 -4.66 -11.16
N SER A 75 4.16 -5.31 -10.11
CA SER A 75 4.88 -4.62 -9.04
C SER A 75 6.11 -3.87 -9.54
N GLY A 76 6.90 -4.45 -10.44
CA GLY A 76 8.10 -3.80 -10.99
C GLY A 76 7.78 -2.54 -11.80
N ALA A 77 6.80 -2.62 -12.71
CA ALA A 77 6.38 -1.48 -13.53
C ALA A 77 5.82 -0.33 -12.67
N VAL A 78 5.05 -0.66 -11.63
CA VAL A 78 4.57 0.35 -10.67
C VAL A 78 5.72 0.98 -9.90
N ALA A 79 6.68 0.17 -9.42
CA ALA A 79 7.85 0.69 -8.70
C ALA A 79 8.68 1.64 -9.58
N GLU A 80 8.93 1.28 -10.83
CA GLU A 80 9.59 2.13 -11.83
C GLU A 80 8.82 3.45 -12.05
N GLU A 81 7.50 3.38 -12.21
CA GLU A 81 6.66 4.55 -12.43
C GLU A 81 6.72 5.54 -11.28
N ILE A 82 6.60 5.06 -10.03
CA ILE A 82 6.49 5.91 -8.84
C ILE A 82 7.84 6.39 -8.31
N ALA A 83 8.94 5.69 -8.61
CA ALA A 83 10.27 5.94 -8.07
C ALA A 83 10.69 7.43 -8.09
N PRO A 84 10.51 8.19 -9.20
CA PRO A 84 10.92 9.59 -9.25
C PRO A 84 10.11 10.53 -8.34
N ALA A 85 8.96 10.09 -7.83
CA ALA A 85 8.04 10.89 -7.02
C ALA A 85 8.00 10.47 -5.54
N LEU A 86 8.75 9.42 -5.15
CA LEU A 86 8.82 8.98 -3.76
C LEU A 86 9.59 10.00 -2.91
N LYS A 87 9.00 10.35 -1.77
CA LYS A 87 9.59 11.24 -0.78
C LYS A 87 10.76 10.53 -0.06
N PRO A 88 11.93 11.18 0.12
CA PRO A 88 12.98 10.66 0.99
C PRO A 88 12.47 10.39 2.41
N GLY A 89 12.78 9.22 2.97
CA GLY A 89 12.28 8.75 4.26
C GLY A 89 10.90 8.09 4.20
N ALA A 90 10.25 8.03 3.04
CA ALA A 90 8.99 7.31 2.89
C ALA A 90 9.18 5.80 3.08
N ILE A 91 8.15 5.15 3.62
CA ILE A 91 8.04 3.69 3.64
C ILE A 91 7.36 3.25 2.35
N LEU A 92 8.02 2.40 1.58
CA LEU A 92 7.44 1.70 0.44
C LEU A 92 7.19 0.25 0.83
N THR A 93 5.96 -0.24 0.66
CA THR A 93 5.60 -1.62 0.93
C THR A 93 4.67 -2.16 -0.16
N ASP A 94 4.47 -3.48 -0.14
CA ASP A 94 3.57 -4.19 -1.03
C ASP A 94 2.67 -5.14 -0.22
N VAL A 95 1.77 -5.83 -0.91
CA VAL A 95 0.89 -6.85 -0.31
C VAL A 95 0.89 -8.16 -1.11
N GLY A 96 1.86 -8.35 -2.01
CA GLY A 96 1.94 -9.50 -2.92
C GLY A 96 2.23 -10.82 -2.21
N SER A 97 1.75 -11.93 -2.75
CA SER A 97 1.91 -13.23 -2.09
C SER A 97 3.29 -13.88 -2.25
N THR A 98 4.11 -13.43 -3.23
CA THR A 98 5.41 -14.04 -3.57
C THR A 98 6.57 -13.06 -3.36
N LYS A 99 7.13 -13.04 -2.15
CA LYS A 99 8.06 -11.98 -1.72
C LYS A 99 9.37 -11.94 -2.50
N ALA A 100 9.98 -13.08 -2.83
CA ALA A 100 11.19 -13.10 -3.65
C ALA A 100 10.98 -12.45 -5.04
N SER A 101 9.82 -12.68 -5.66
CA SER A 101 9.49 -12.08 -6.95
C SER A 101 9.25 -10.58 -6.84
N VAL A 102 8.49 -10.15 -5.84
CA VAL A 102 8.24 -8.73 -5.58
C VAL A 102 9.55 -7.99 -5.31
N ILE A 103 10.41 -8.53 -4.44
CA ILE A 103 11.71 -7.92 -4.11
C ILE A 103 12.54 -7.75 -5.39
N ALA A 104 12.70 -8.82 -6.16
CA ALA A 104 13.49 -8.79 -7.40
C ALA A 104 12.96 -7.77 -8.43
N GLN A 105 11.64 -7.55 -8.46
CA GLN A 105 11.01 -6.61 -9.39
C GLN A 105 11.05 -5.15 -8.92
N MET A 106 10.87 -4.90 -7.62
CA MET A 106 10.71 -3.54 -7.09
C MET A 106 12.04 -2.93 -6.65
N GLN A 107 12.91 -3.73 -6.00
CA GLN A 107 14.16 -3.25 -5.41
C GLN A 107 15.07 -2.45 -6.38
N PRO A 108 15.20 -2.82 -7.68
CA PRO A 108 16.04 -2.06 -8.61
C PRO A 108 15.61 -0.60 -8.83
N TYR A 109 14.34 -0.26 -8.53
CA TYR A 109 13.78 1.07 -8.74
C TYR A 109 13.67 1.88 -7.45
N VAL A 110 13.93 1.29 -6.28
CA VAL A 110 13.79 1.98 -5.00
C VAL A 110 14.87 3.05 -4.87
N PRO A 111 14.51 4.34 -4.77
CA PRO A 111 15.49 5.42 -4.62
C PRO A 111 16.24 5.33 -3.29
N GLU A 112 17.44 5.91 -3.25
CA GLU A 112 18.17 6.10 -2.01
C GLU A 112 17.32 6.91 -1.00
N GLY A 113 17.37 6.50 0.27
CA GLY A 113 16.61 7.14 1.34
C GLY A 113 15.14 6.70 1.45
N VAL A 114 14.62 5.87 0.55
CA VAL A 114 13.29 5.24 0.70
C VAL A 114 13.43 3.90 1.43
N HIS A 115 12.57 3.65 2.41
CA HIS A 115 12.56 2.41 3.19
C HIS A 115 11.64 1.37 2.54
N PHE A 116 12.21 0.48 1.73
CA PHE A 116 11.44 -0.61 1.13
C PHE A 116 11.32 -1.80 2.08
N ILE A 117 10.08 -2.09 2.49
CA ILE A 117 9.74 -3.17 3.43
C ILE A 117 8.66 -4.04 2.78
N PRO A 118 9.03 -5.16 2.13
CA PRO A 118 8.05 -6.03 1.50
C PRO A 118 7.16 -6.72 2.53
N GLY A 119 5.85 -6.79 2.25
CA GLY A 119 4.83 -7.25 3.18
C GLY A 119 3.80 -8.17 2.53
N HIS A 120 3.20 -9.07 3.29
CA HIS A 120 2.14 -9.94 2.80
C HIS A 120 1.08 -10.15 3.90
N PRO A 121 -0.08 -9.48 3.82
CA PRO A 121 -1.22 -9.80 4.67
C PRO A 121 -1.80 -11.15 4.24
N LEU A 122 -1.87 -12.10 5.17
CA LEU A 122 -2.51 -13.40 4.98
C LEU A 122 -4.02 -13.27 5.16
N ALA A 123 -4.62 -12.47 4.29
CA ALA A 123 -6.03 -12.19 4.22
C ALA A 123 -6.48 -12.13 2.76
N GLY A 124 -7.73 -12.49 2.51
CA GLY A 124 -8.28 -12.49 1.17
C GLY A 124 -9.61 -13.21 1.09
N THR A 125 -10.31 -12.97 0.00
CA THR A 125 -11.52 -13.67 -0.41
C THR A 125 -11.42 -13.93 -1.92
N GLU A 126 -12.34 -14.72 -2.46
CA GLU A 126 -12.47 -14.94 -3.90
C GLU A 126 -12.98 -13.71 -4.66
N LYS A 127 -13.45 -12.67 -3.95
CA LYS A 127 -13.99 -11.44 -4.54
C LYS A 127 -12.90 -10.43 -4.85
N SER A 128 -13.14 -9.61 -5.88
CA SER A 128 -12.19 -8.63 -6.40
C SER A 128 -12.83 -7.25 -6.54
N GLY A 129 -11.97 -6.23 -6.69
CA GLY A 129 -12.39 -4.84 -6.88
C GLY A 129 -12.66 -4.07 -5.58
N PRO A 130 -12.93 -2.77 -5.68
CA PRO A 130 -13.08 -1.88 -4.52
C PRO A 130 -14.34 -2.15 -3.69
N ASP A 131 -15.38 -2.73 -4.30
CA ASP A 131 -16.60 -3.13 -3.62
C ASP A 131 -16.42 -4.33 -2.69
N ALA A 132 -15.38 -5.14 -2.91
CA ALA A 132 -15.15 -6.36 -2.14
C ALA A 132 -14.48 -6.09 -0.78
N GLY A 133 -13.89 -4.92 -0.57
CA GLY A 133 -13.18 -4.59 0.67
C GLY A 133 -14.10 -4.28 1.83
N PHE A 134 -13.63 -4.62 3.03
CA PHE A 134 -14.28 -4.35 4.31
C PHE A 134 -13.21 -4.12 5.39
N ALA A 135 -13.55 -3.33 6.43
CA ALA A 135 -12.56 -2.81 7.38
C ALA A 135 -11.90 -3.90 8.23
N ASP A 136 -12.62 -4.98 8.53
CA ASP A 136 -12.19 -6.02 9.47
C ASP A 136 -11.44 -7.17 8.77
N LEU A 137 -11.02 -6.98 7.50
CA LEU A 137 -10.39 -8.03 6.70
C LEU A 137 -9.11 -8.59 7.34
N PHE A 138 -8.37 -7.75 8.06
CA PHE A 138 -7.06 -8.09 8.61
C PHE A 138 -7.13 -8.53 10.08
N ASP A 139 -8.30 -8.49 10.71
CA ASP A 139 -8.49 -8.81 12.12
C ASP A 139 -8.07 -10.27 12.41
N ASN A 140 -7.15 -10.43 13.36
CA ASN A 140 -6.55 -11.72 13.74
C ASN A 140 -5.87 -12.47 12.56
N ARG A 141 -5.45 -11.73 11.53
CA ARG A 141 -4.65 -12.26 10.41
C ARG A 141 -3.21 -11.84 10.56
N TRP A 142 -2.29 -12.63 10.03
CA TRP A 142 -0.87 -12.28 10.03
C TRP A 142 -0.55 -11.33 8.88
N CYS A 143 0.32 -10.35 9.12
CA CYS A 143 1.04 -9.68 8.03
C CYS A 143 2.53 -10.01 8.13
N ILE A 144 3.05 -10.74 7.14
CA ILE A 144 4.45 -11.16 7.14
C ILE A 144 5.30 -10.10 6.45
N PHE A 145 6.30 -9.57 7.16
CA PHE A 145 7.36 -8.76 6.55
C PHE A 145 8.56 -9.60 6.20
N THR A 146 9.23 -9.27 5.09
CA THR A 146 10.51 -9.84 4.71
C THR A 146 11.55 -8.72 4.64
N PRO A 147 12.06 -8.24 5.78
CA PRO A 147 13.03 -7.15 5.80
C PRO A 147 14.29 -7.53 5.01
N LEU A 148 14.81 -6.57 4.25
CA LEU A 148 16.11 -6.64 3.58
C LEU A 148 17.25 -6.35 4.58
N PRO A 149 18.52 -6.73 4.28
CA PRO A 149 19.64 -6.54 5.20
C PRO A 149 19.78 -5.13 5.77
N ASP A 150 19.51 -4.10 4.96
CA ASP A 150 19.65 -2.68 5.34
C ASP A 150 18.30 -2.04 5.74
N THR A 151 17.31 -2.84 6.14
CA THR A 151 16.01 -2.32 6.56
C THR A 151 16.17 -1.46 7.81
N ASN A 152 15.67 -0.23 7.73
CA ASN A 152 15.63 0.66 8.88
C ASN A 152 14.67 0.10 9.95
N PRO A 153 15.14 -0.12 11.20
CA PRO A 153 14.33 -0.74 12.25
C PRO A 153 13.15 0.14 12.70
N ASP A 154 13.31 1.46 12.72
CA ASP A 154 12.24 2.39 13.10
C ASP A 154 11.13 2.42 12.04
N ALA A 155 11.50 2.36 10.76
CA ALA A 155 10.56 2.24 9.66
C ALA A 155 9.78 0.91 9.72
N LEU A 156 10.47 -0.19 10.04
CA LEU A 156 9.85 -1.50 10.24
C LEU A 156 8.90 -1.51 11.43
N GLU A 157 9.28 -0.93 12.56
CA GLU A 157 8.41 -0.84 13.73
C GLU A 157 7.18 0.05 13.43
N ARG A 158 7.38 1.18 12.76
CA ARG A 158 6.27 2.04 12.34
C ARG A 158 5.31 1.32 11.39
N LEU A 159 5.79 0.52 10.45
CA LEU A 159 4.93 -0.29 9.58
C LEU A 159 4.26 -1.45 10.36
N SER A 160 4.94 -2.03 11.34
CA SER A 160 4.41 -3.09 12.21
C SER A 160 3.26 -2.58 13.08
N GLU A 161 3.43 -1.42 13.71
CA GLU A 161 2.36 -0.73 14.45
C GLU A 161 1.18 -0.41 13.53
N PHE A 162 1.42 0.02 12.29
CA PHE A 162 0.35 0.25 11.31
C PHE A 162 -0.50 -1.01 11.09
N TRP A 163 0.14 -2.15 10.85
CA TRP A 163 -0.58 -3.42 10.65
C TRP A 163 -1.27 -3.92 11.92
N ARG A 164 -0.65 -3.76 13.10
CA ARG A 164 -1.29 -4.05 14.40
C ARG A 164 -2.56 -3.22 14.61
N ARG A 165 -2.52 -1.92 14.28
CA ARG A 165 -3.71 -1.05 14.31
C ARG A 165 -4.75 -1.40 13.24
N CYS A 166 -4.34 -2.02 12.14
CA CYS A 166 -5.28 -2.60 11.17
C CYS A 166 -5.93 -3.91 11.64
N GLY A 167 -5.57 -4.43 12.83
CA GLY A 167 -6.10 -5.67 13.40
C GLY A 167 -5.24 -6.91 13.18
N ALA A 168 -4.08 -6.77 12.50
CA ALA A 168 -3.20 -7.90 12.21
C ALA A 168 -2.29 -8.29 13.40
N ASN A 169 -1.84 -9.54 13.41
CA ASN A 169 -0.86 -10.12 14.34
C ASN A 169 0.57 -9.94 13.84
#